data_AF-A0A964ZKL3-F1
#
_entry.id   AF-A0A964ZKL3-F1
#
_cell.length_a   1.000
_cell.length_b   1.000
_cell.length_c   1.000
_cell.angle_alpha   90.00
_cell.angle_beta   90.00
_cell.angle_gamma   90.00
#
_symmetry.space_group_name_H-M   'P 1'
#
loop_
_entity.id
_entity.type
_entity.pdbx_description
1 polymer ?
#
loop_
_entity_poly.entity_id
_entity_poly.type
_entity_poly.pdbx_seq_one_letter_code
_entity_poly.pdbx_strand_id
1 'polypeptide(L)'
;VELMEVIKNQPKIIVVNTAVPRSWKDENNALIKSVTSRYPNTILVDWDSISANHPEFFASDGVHLNPPGVNAYVSAIREVLQK
;
A
#
# COMPACT_ATOMS: atom_id res chain seq x y z
N VAL A 1 -7.68 -2.07 13.80
CA VAL A 1 -6.92 -1.34 14.85
C VAL A 1 -6.11 -2.32 15.68
N GLU A 2 -6.69 -3.44 16.09
CA GLU A 2 -6.00 -4.52 16.83
C GLU A 2 -4.66 -4.94 16.23
N LEU A 3 -4.57 -5.13 14.91
CA LEU A 3 -3.29 -5.43 14.25
C LEU A 3 -2.22 -4.37 14.54
N MET A 4 -2.56 -3.09 14.41
CA MET A 4 -1.64 -1.98 14.66
C MET A 4 -1.24 -1.93 16.13
N GLU A 5 -2.14 -2.25 17.06
CA GLU A 5 -1.81 -2.34 18.49
C GLU A 5 -0.78 -3.44 18.80
N VAL A 6 -0.82 -4.56 18.09
CA VAL A 6 0.17 -5.64 18.24
C VAL A 6 1.56 -5.20 17.76
N ILE A 7 1.63 -4.41 16.69
CA ILE A 7 2.91 -4.02 16.06
C ILE A 7 3.37 -2.60 16.41
N LYS A 8 2.61 -1.82 17.19
CA LYS A 8 2.89 -0.39 17.45
C LYS A 8 4.27 -0.10 18.02
N ASN A 9 4.91 -1.09 18.66
CA ASN A 9 6.25 -0.95 19.24
C ASN A 9 7.39 -1.33 18.28
N GLN A 10 7.09 -1.72 17.03
CA GLN A 10 8.12 -1.95 16.03
C GLN A 10 8.82 -0.62 15.69
N PRO A 11 10.13 -0.63 15.41
CA PRO A 11 10.86 0.60 15.10
C PRO A 11 10.33 1.31 13.84
N LYS A 12 9.72 0.54 12.93
CA LYS A 12 9.16 1.03 11.68
C LYS A 12 8.05 0.11 11.19
N ILE A 13 6.93 0.68 10.79
CA ILE A 13 5.79 -0.04 10.21
C ILE A 13 5.55 0.53 8.81
N ILE A 14 5.48 -0.33 7.81
CA ILE A 14 5.16 0.06 6.44
C ILE A 14 3.84 -0.61 6.08
N VAL A 15 2.85 0.19 5.71
CA VAL A 15 1.55 -0.27 5.24
C VAL A 15 1.42 0.13 3.77
N VAL A 16 0.88 -0.77 2.95
CA VAL A 16 0.62 -0.50 1.53
C VAL A 16 -0.88 -0.58 1.31
N ASN A 17 -1.48 0.43 0.68
CA ASN A 17 -2.91 0.39 0.34
C ASN A 17 -3.16 -0.42 -0.94
N THR A 18 -4.43 -0.60 -1.31
CA THR A 18 -4.83 -1.54 -2.37
C THR A 18 -5.16 -0.82 -3.69
N ALA A 19 -4.76 -1.41 -4.81
CA ALA A 19 -5.17 -1.00 -6.16
C ALA A 19 -5.89 -2.18 -6.82
N VAL A 20 -7.23 -2.17 -6.81
CA VAL A 20 -8.07 -3.26 -7.34
C VAL A 20 -9.39 -2.75 -7.91
N PRO A 21 -9.95 -3.34 -8.98
CA PRO A 21 -11.26 -2.96 -9.50
C PRO A 21 -12.38 -3.60 -8.67
N ARG A 22 -12.53 -3.18 -7.42
CA ARG A 22 -13.56 -3.64 -6.48
C ARG A 22 -14.18 -2.45 -5.77
N SER A 23 -15.49 -2.49 -5.56
CA SER A 23 -16.26 -1.38 -4.97
C SER A 23 -15.79 -0.97 -3.58
N TRP A 24 -15.21 -1.90 -2.82
CA TRP A 24 -14.69 -1.63 -1.47
C TRP A 24 -13.33 -0.93 -1.43
N LYS A 25 -12.63 -0.77 -2.56
CA LYS A 25 -11.25 -0.24 -2.60
C LYS A 25 -11.15 1.12 -1.92
N ASP A 26 -11.98 2.07 -2.33
CA ASP A 26 -11.84 3.47 -1.91
C ASP A 26 -12.14 3.65 -0.42
N GLU A 27 -13.21 3.01 0.07
CA GLU A 27 -13.56 3.01 1.50
C GLU A 27 -12.46 2.36 2.34
N ASN A 28 -11.91 1.23 1.89
CA ASN A 28 -10.81 0.56 2.59
C ASN A 28 -9.51 1.38 2.56
N ASN A 29 -9.16 2.01 1.44
CA ASN A 29 -7.98 2.86 1.33
C ASN A 29 -8.11 4.11 2.23
N ALA A 30 -9.30 4.69 2.33
CA ALA A 30 -9.60 5.78 3.27
C ALA A 30 -9.45 5.31 4.73
N LEU A 31 -9.97 4.12 5.07
CA LEU A 31 -9.81 3.53 6.39
C LEU A 31 -8.34 3.25 6.72
N ILE A 32 -7.58 2.68 5.79
CA ILE A 32 -6.15 2.42 5.95
C ILE A 32 -5.43 3.74 6.26
N LYS A 33 -5.67 4.80 5.46
CA LYS A 33 -5.07 6.12 5.67
C LYS A 33 -5.41 6.72 7.03
N SER A 34 -6.68 6.64 7.44
CA SER A 34 -7.14 7.12 8.75
C SER A 34 -6.54 6.33 9.92
N VAL A 35 -6.38 5.01 9.76
CA VAL A 35 -5.80 4.17 10.80
C VAL A 35 -4.31 4.44 10.94
N THR A 36 -3.55 4.46 9.84
CA THR A 36 -2.09 4.61 9.87
C THR A 36 -1.66 5.98 10.36
N SER A 37 -2.43 7.04 10.10
CA SER A 37 -2.13 8.40 10.59
C SER A 37 -2.16 8.53 12.12
N ARG A 38 -2.68 7.54 12.85
CA ARG A 38 -2.69 7.51 14.32
C ARG A 38 -1.40 6.93 14.92
N TYR A 39 -0.49 6.37 14.11
CA TYR A 39 0.71 5.68 14.57
C TYR A 39 1.96 6.37 14.01
N PRO A 40 2.77 7.06 14.85
CA PRO A 40 3.85 7.94 14.36
C PRO A 40 5.02 7.21 13.70
N ASN A 41 5.23 5.93 14.01
CA ASN A 41 6.23 5.06 13.40
C ASN A 41 5.73 4.33 12.14
N THR A 42 4.59 4.75 11.59
CA THR A 42 3.96 4.13 10.42
C THR A 42 4.08 4.99 9.17
N ILE A 43 4.52 4.37 8.08
CA ILE A 43 4.55 4.96 6.74
C ILE A 43 3.52 4.25 5.87
N LEU A 44 2.68 5.03 5.21
CA LEU A 44 1.77 4.54 4.19
C LEU A 44 2.41 4.69 2.80
N VAL A 45 2.57 3.57 2.10
CA VAL A 45 2.86 3.55 0.66
C VAL A 45 1.52 3.55 -0.08
N ASP A 46 1.24 4.66 -0.77
CA ASP A 46 0.02 4.85 -1.55
C ASP A 46 0.15 4.20 -2.93
N TRP A 47 0.12 2.86 -2.95
CA TRP A 47 0.19 2.06 -4.16
C TRP A 47 -0.95 2.34 -5.14
N ASP A 48 -2.16 2.63 -4.64
CA ASP A 48 -3.31 3.03 -5.47
C ASP A 48 -2.96 4.24 -6.36
N SER A 49 -2.45 5.32 -5.75
CA SER A 49 -2.00 6.50 -6.50
C SER A 49 -0.79 6.23 -7.39
N ILE A 50 0.19 5.44 -6.91
CA ILE A 50 1.41 5.10 -7.68
C ILE A 50 1.06 4.33 -8.96
N SER A 51 0.02 3.49 -8.92
CA SER A 51 -0.31 2.56 -10.01
C SER A 51 -1.45 3.04 -10.93
N ALA A 52 -2.16 4.11 -10.57
CA ALA A 52 -3.42 4.55 -11.22
C ALA A 52 -3.35 4.77 -12.75
N ASN A 53 -2.19 5.11 -13.30
CA ASN A 53 -2.00 5.35 -14.74
C ASN A 53 -1.03 4.37 -15.40
N HIS A 54 -0.86 3.19 -14.79
CA HIS A 54 0.07 2.16 -15.23
C HIS A 54 -0.65 0.83 -15.51
N PRO A 55 -1.47 0.75 -16.57
CA PRO A 55 -2.15 -0.50 -16.91
C PRO A 55 -1.16 -1.65 -17.18
N GLU A 56 0.06 -1.35 -17.64
CA GLU A 56 1.13 -2.33 -17.85
C GLU A 56 1.61 -3.01 -16.55
N PHE A 57 1.32 -2.42 -15.38
CA PHE A 57 1.65 -3.03 -14.10
C PHE A 57 0.77 -4.23 -13.77
N PHE A 58 -0.43 -4.32 -14.33
CA PHE A 58 -1.43 -5.31 -13.94
C PHE A 58 -1.68 -6.36 -15.02
N ALA A 59 -1.94 -7.58 -14.58
CA ALA A 59 -2.54 -8.61 -15.40
C ALA A 59 -3.98 -8.21 -15.80
N SER A 60 -4.60 -9.00 -16.67
CA SER A 60 -5.93 -8.70 -17.23
C SER A 60 -7.06 -8.60 -16.19
N ASP A 61 -6.87 -9.10 -14.96
CA ASP A 61 -7.85 -9.00 -13.88
C ASP A 61 -7.78 -7.69 -13.09
N GLY A 62 -6.78 -6.85 -13.36
CA GLY A 62 -6.54 -5.58 -12.67
C GLY A 62 -6.12 -5.73 -11.21
N VAL A 63 -5.68 -6.93 -10.79
CA VAL A 63 -5.27 -7.22 -9.40
C VAL A 63 -3.85 -7.77 -9.35
N HIS A 64 -3.55 -8.82 -10.13
CA HIS A 64 -2.21 -9.41 -10.13
C HIS A 64 -1.22 -8.51 -10.85
N LEU A 65 0.02 -8.44 -10.35
CA LEU A 65 1.06 -7.65 -10.98
C LEU A 65 1.82 -8.44 -12.04
N ASN A 66 2.06 -7.80 -13.18
CA ASN A 66 3.05 -8.22 -14.16
C ASN A 66 4.46 -7.84 -13.70
N PRO A 67 5.54 -8.32 -14.37
CA PRO A 67 6.90 -7.99 -13.97
C PRO A 67 7.21 -6.48 -13.80
N PRO A 68 6.72 -5.57 -14.68
CA PRO A 68 6.89 -4.13 -14.46
C PRO A 68 6.21 -3.63 -13.16
N GLY A 69 5.00 -4.12 -12.89
CA GLY A 69 4.26 -3.78 -11.67
C GLY A 69 4.94 -4.29 -10.40
N VAL A 70 5.46 -5.52 -10.42
CA VAL A 70 6.25 -6.08 -9.31
C VAL A 70 7.46 -5.19 -9.02
N ASN A 71 8.20 -4.78 -10.06
CA ASN A 71 9.36 -3.91 -9.90
C ASN A 71 8.98 -2.55 -9.29
N ALA A 72 7.89 -1.94 -9.75
CA ALA A 72 7.40 -0.67 -9.21
C ALA A 72 6.95 -0.80 -7.75
N TYR A 73 6.17 -1.83 -7.43
CA TYR A 73 5.68 -2.12 -6.08
C TYR A 73 6.84 -2.31 -5.08
N VAL A 74 7.81 -3.14 -5.46
CA VAL A 74 9.01 -3.38 -4.64
C VAL A 74 9.83 -2.10 -4.48
N SER A 75 9.99 -1.31 -5.54
CA SER A 75 10.73 -0.05 -5.49
C SER A 75 10.10 0.95 -4.52
N ALA A 76 8.77 1.11 -4.55
CA ALA A 76 8.05 1.98 -3.64
C ALA A 76 8.24 1.59 -2.16
N ILE A 77 8.21 0.29 -1.85
CA ILE A 77 8.49 -0.21 -0.50
C ILE A 77 9.95 0.01 -0.11
N ARG A 78 10.89 -0.28 -1.01
CA ARG A 78 12.33 -0.12 -0.75
C ARG A 78 12.70 1.33 -0.46
N GLU A 79 12.11 2.27 -1.19
CA GLU A 79 12.35 3.70 -0.98
C GLU A 79 12.02 4.12 0.46
N VAL A 80 10.86 3.69 0.97
CA VAL A 80 10.49 4.01 2.35
C VAL A 80 11.24 3.16 3.35
N LEU A 81 11.63 1.92 3.04
CA LEU A 81 12.38 1.04 3.93
C LEU A 81 13.79 1.58 4.23
N GLN A 82 14.46 2.14 3.23
CA GLN A 82 15.84 2.63 3.33
C GLN A 82 15.99 4.01 4.01
N LYS A 83 14.89 4.74 4.21
CA LYS A 83 14.86 6.00 4.97
C LYS A 83 14.99 5.77 6.48
#